data_AF-A0A0V1BA62-F1
#
_entry.id   AF-A0A0V1BA62-F1
#
_cell.length_a   1.000
_cell.length_b   1.000
_cell.length_c   1.000
_cell.angle_alpha   90.00
_cell.angle_beta   90.00
_cell.angle_gamma   90.00
#
_symmetry.space_group_name_H-M   'P 1'
#
loop_
_entity.id
_entity.type
_entity.pdbx_description
1 polymer ?
#
loop_
_entity_poly.entity_id
_entity_poly.type
_entity_poly.pdbx_seq_one_letter_code
_entity_poly.pdbx_strand_id
1 'polypeptide(L)'
;MLAKASIDHPEDWDVYVDRTLLAYQTSVQCTTGATPSRVLFGRELRLPVHEMYGVSTDANVRSVVEYVQHLRRDLERVYEVVRMKAGR
;
A
#
# COMPACT_ATOMS: atom_id res chain seq x y z
N MET A 1 -8.81 5.84 11.86
CA MET A 1 -9.65 4.85 11.13
C MET A 1 -10.20 3.80 12.06
N LEU A 2 -9.37 3.13 12.86
CA LEU A 2 -9.80 2.07 13.79
C LEU A 2 -10.90 2.50 14.76
N ALA A 3 -10.67 3.53 15.57
CA ALA A 3 -11.67 4.05 16.51
C ALA A 3 -13.00 4.47 15.86
N LYS A 4 -12.96 4.85 14.57
CA LYS A 4 -14.18 5.17 13.81
C LYS A 4 -14.89 3.92 13.29
N ALA A 5 -14.14 2.87 12.97
CA ALA A 5 -14.69 1.59 12.52
C ALA A 5 -15.31 0.78 13.68
N SER A 6 -14.81 0.96 14.89
CA SER A 6 -15.30 0.31 16.11
C SER A 6 -16.18 1.22 16.97
N ILE A 7 -16.80 2.27 16.40
CA ILE A 7 -17.52 3.28 17.21
C ILE A 7 -18.76 2.70 17.89
N ASP A 8 -19.43 1.75 17.24
CA ASP A 8 -20.64 1.10 17.77
C ASP A 8 -20.31 0.00 18.80
N HIS A 9 -19.11 -0.59 18.70
CA HIS A 9 -18.60 -1.68 19.55
C HIS A 9 -17.11 -1.48 19.83
N PRO A 10 -16.73 -0.53 20.71
CA PRO A 10 -15.33 -0.19 20.97
C PRO A 10 -14.55 -1.33 21.67
N GLU A 11 -15.23 -2.21 22.38
CA GLU A 11 -14.68 -3.41 23.00
C GLU A 11 -14.14 -4.43 21.99
N ASP A 12 -14.76 -4.50 20.81
CA ASP A 12 -14.44 -5.44 19.72
C ASP A 12 -13.46 -4.83 18.70
N TRP A 13 -12.66 -3.85 19.11
CA TRP A 13 -11.75 -3.12 18.22
C TRP A 13 -10.80 -4.04 17.45
N ASP A 14 -10.40 -5.16 18.05
CA ASP A 14 -9.47 -6.14 17.49
C ASP A 14 -10.05 -6.81 16.23
N VAL A 15 -11.36 -7.05 16.20
CA VAL A 15 -12.08 -7.58 15.01
C VAL A 15 -11.96 -6.65 13.80
N TYR A 16 -11.81 -5.33 14.03
CA TYR A 16 -11.70 -4.33 12.98
C TYR A 16 -10.26 -4.05 12.52
N VAL A 17 -9.25 -4.60 13.19
CA VAL A 17 -7.82 -4.31 12.91
C VAL A 17 -7.48 -4.65 11.47
N ASP A 18 -7.77 -5.87 11.01
CA ASP A 18 -7.38 -6.31 9.67
C ASP A 18 -8.00 -5.45 8.57
N ARG A 19 -9.30 -5.12 8.70
CA ARG A 19 -10.00 -4.29 7.73
C ARG A 19 -9.48 -2.85 7.73
N THR A 20 -9.22 -2.29 8.91
CA THR A 20 -8.74 -0.90 9.03
C THR A 20 -7.30 -0.77 8.58
N LEU A 21 -6.47 -1.77 8.85
CA LEU A 21 -5.10 -1.86 8.36
C LEU A 21 -5.08 -2.03 6.83
N LEU A 22 -5.94 -2.87 6.27
CA LEU A 22 -6.08 -3.00 4.82
C LEU A 22 -6.44 -1.66 4.17
N ALA A 23 -7.47 -0.99 4.68
CA ALA A 23 -7.89 0.32 4.18
C ALA A 23 -6.77 1.36 4.30
N TYR A 24 -6.04 1.36 5.41
CA TYR A 24 -4.87 2.22 5.59
C TYR A 24 -3.79 1.94 4.55
N GLN A 25 -3.47 0.67 4.32
CA GLN A 25 -2.40 0.24 3.42
C GLN A 25 -2.70 0.52 1.93
N THR A 26 -3.96 0.45 1.51
CA THR A 26 -4.37 0.65 0.11
C THR A 26 -4.87 2.05 -0.22
N SER A 27 -5.05 2.92 0.77
CA SER A 27 -5.54 4.29 0.54
C SER A 27 -4.39 5.28 0.39
N VAL A 28 -4.50 6.18 -0.59
CA VAL A 28 -3.52 7.26 -0.78
C VAL A 28 -3.56 8.20 0.42
N GLN A 29 -2.40 8.43 1.05
CA GLN A 29 -2.28 9.38 2.14
C GLN A 29 -2.05 10.80 1.61
N CYS A 30 -2.66 11.79 2.25
CA CYS A 30 -2.50 13.19 1.85
C CYS A 30 -1.06 13.72 2.04
N THR A 31 -0.38 13.29 3.10
CA THR A 31 0.99 13.72 3.45
C THR A 31 2.05 13.21 2.47
N THR A 32 1.89 11.97 2.00
CA THR A 32 2.85 11.32 1.10
C THR A 32 2.41 11.35 -0.36
N GLY A 33 1.11 11.50 -0.61
CA GLY A 33 0.50 11.37 -1.94
C GLY A 33 0.58 9.96 -2.53
N ALA A 34 0.88 8.94 -1.73
CA ALA A 34 0.98 7.54 -2.15
C ALA A 34 0.31 6.63 -1.11
N THR A 35 0.04 5.37 -1.50
CA THR A 35 -0.43 4.35 -0.56
C THR A 35 0.73 3.86 0.32
N PRO A 36 0.50 3.53 1.61
CA PRO A 36 1.55 2.98 2.46
C PRO A 36 2.19 1.71 1.91
N SER A 37 1.42 0.82 1.27
CA SER A 37 1.97 -0.38 0.63
C SER A 37 2.98 -0.03 -0.46
N ARG A 38 2.68 0.96 -1.30
CA ARG A 38 3.61 1.41 -2.32
C ARG A 38 4.87 2.05 -1.75
N VAL A 39 4.73 2.81 -0.66
CA VAL A 39 5.87 3.44 0.02
C VAL A 39 6.80 2.40 0.65
N LEU A 40 6.25 1.36 1.27
CA LEU A 40 7.03 0.35 1.99
C LEU A 40 7.57 -0.76 1.07
N PHE A 41 6.78 -1.20 0.11
CA PHE A 41 7.06 -2.39 -0.70
C PHE A 41 7.34 -2.07 -2.17
N GLY A 42 7.27 -0.80 -2.58
CA GLY A 42 7.45 -0.39 -3.97
C GLY A 42 6.28 -0.76 -4.89
N ARG A 43 5.23 -1.39 -4.36
CA ARG A 43 4.08 -1.89 -5.13
C ARG A 43 2.78 -1.82 -4.34
N GLU A 44 1.66 -1.81 -5.06
CA GLU A 44 0.34 -1.90 -4.46
C GLU A 44 0.07 -3.32 -3.93
N LEU A 45 -0.77 -3.43 -2.90
CA LEU A 45 -1.24 -4.73 -2.41
C LEU A 45 -2.06 -5.45 -3.48
N ARG A 46 -1.86 -6.77 -3.57
CA ARG A 46 -2.75 -7.65 -4.33
C ARG A 46 -3.97 -8.00 -3.49
N LEU A 47 -5.14 -7.61 -3.97
CA LEU A 47 -6.42 -7.85 -3.31
C LEU A 47 -7.16 -8.99 -4.02
N PRO A 48 -8.04 -9.73 -3.33
CA PRO A 48 -8.86 -10.78 -3.95
C PRO A 48 -9.64 -10.29 -5.18
N VAL A 49 -10.11 -9.04 -5.14
CA VAL A 49 -10.82 -8.41 -6.27
C VAL A 49 -9.94 -8.27 -7.51
N HIS A 50 -8.63 -8.04 -7.35
CA HIS A 50 -7.69 -7.99 -8.48
C HIS A 50 -7.57 -9.35 -9.16
N GLU A 51 -7.58 -10.43 -8.39
CA GLU A 51 -7.54 -11.80 -8.91
C GLU A 51 -8.84 -12.15 -9.66
N MET A 52 -10.01 -11.82 -9.07
CA MET A 52 -11.31 -12.05 -9.69
C MET A 52 -11.47 -11.37 -11.05
N TYR A 53 -10.86 -10.19 -11.22
CA TYR A 53 -10.89 -9.44 -12.48
C TYR A 53 -9.64 -9.65 -13.36
N GLY A 54 -8.74 -10.56 -12.99
CA GLY A 54 -7.53 -10.86 -13.78
C GLY A 54 -6.57 -9.68 -13.93
N VAL A 55 -6.55 -8.75 -12.98
CA VAL A 55 -5.65 -7.59 -12.99
C VAL A 55 -4.25 -8.05 -12.59
N SER A 56 -3.39 -8.31 -13.58
CA SER A 56 -1.97 -8.54 -13.34
C SER A 56 -1.30 -7.22 -12.94
N THR A 57 -0.84 -7.16 -11.69
CA THR A 57 -0.06 -6.02 -11.14
C THR A 57 1.44 -6.19 -11.32
N ASP A 58 1.89 -7.42 -11.59
CA ASP A 58 3.29 -7.67 -11.88
C ASP A 58 3.58 -7.31 -13.34
N ALA A 59 4.50 -6.36 -13.54
CA ALA A 59 5.17 -6.20 -14.81
C ALA A 59 5.79 -7.54 -15.20
N ASN A 60 5.88 -7.83 -16.50
CA ASN A 60 6.30 -9.11 -17.04
C ASN A 60 7.82 -9.33 -16.83
N VAL A 61 8.22 -9.46 -15.57
CA VAL A 61 9.61 -9.57 -15.13
C VAL A 61 10.12 -10.96 -15.46
N ARG A 62 11.18 -11.03 -16.27
CA ARG A 62 11.68 -12.29 -16.84
C ARG A 62 12.74 -12.94 -15.97
N SER A 63 13.28 -12.21 -14.99
CA SER A 63 14.33 -12.72 -14.08
C SER A 63 14.33 -12.05 -12.71
N VAL A 64 14.90 -12.73 -11.71
CA VAL A 64 15.09 -12.19 -10.36
C VAL A 64 15.94 -10.91 -10.37
N VAL A 65 16.96 -10.85 -11.23
CA VAL A 65 17.84 -9.67 -11.32
C VAL A 65 17.04 -8.45 -11.81
N GLU A 66 16.20 -8.64 -12.83
CA GLU A 66 15.32 -7.59 -13.34
C GLU A 66 14.31 -7.14 -12.28
N TYR A 67 13.75 -8.08 -11.50
CA TYR A 67 12.84 -7.78 -10.39
C TYR A 67 13.50 -6.86 -9.36
N VAL A 68 14.68 -7.24 -8.87
CA VAL A 68 15.40 -6.47 -7.84
C VAL A 68 15.77 -5.08 -8.35
N GLN A 69 16.23 -4.97 -9.59
CA GLN A 69 16.54 -3.68 -10.20
C GLN A 69 15.30 -2.79 -10.38
N HIS A 70 14.15 -3.37 -10.72
CA HIS A 70 12.89 -2.63 -10.83
C HIS A 70 12.43 -2.15 -9.46
N LEU A 71 12.38 -3.06 -8.48
CA LEU A 71 11.98 -2.76 -7.10
C LEU A 71 12.83 -1.64 -6.49
N ARG A 72 14.16 -1.69 -6.69
CA ARG A 72 15.07 -0.65 -6.20
C ARG A 72 14.73 0.72 -6.79
N ARG A 73 14.56 0.80 -8.11
CA ARG A 73 14.20 2.05 -8.81
C ARG A 73 12.85 2.58 -8.35
N ASP A 74 11.86 1.72 -8.16
CA ASP A 74 10.54 2.12 -7.69
C ASP A 74 10.60 2.69 -6.27
N LEU A 75 11.31 2.02 -5.36
CA LEU A 75 11.48 2.49 -3.99
C LEU A 75 12.23 3.83 -3.93
N GLU A 76 13.33 3.98 -4.68
CA GLU A 76 14.06 5.25 -4.80
C GLU A 76 13.13 6.38 -5.28
N ARG A 77 12.35 6.13 -6.33
CA ARG A 77 11.41 7.11 -6.89
C ARG A 77 10.30 7.49 -5.90
N VAL A 78 9.68 6.50 -5.26
CA VAL A 78 8.60 6.74 -4.30
C VAL A 78 9.14 7.54 -3.12
N TYR A 79 10.31 7.18 -2.60
CA TYR A 79 10.93 7.87 -1.48
C TYR A 79 11.19 9.35 -1.79
N GLU A 80 11.74 9.67 -2.96
CA GLU A 80 11.95 11.07 -3.37
C GLU A 80 10.64 11.88 -3.42
N VAL A 81 9.58 11.29 -3.99
CA VAL A 81 8.26 11.95 -4.05
C VAL A 81 7.70 12.18 -2.64
N VAL A 82 7.80 11.17 -1.77
CA VAL A 82 7.33 11.26 -0.38
C VAL A 82 8.09 12.35 0.37
N ARG A 83 9.41 12.41 0.24
CA ARG A 83 10.27 13.40 0.91
C ARG A 83 9.93 14.82 0.50
N MET A 84 9.68 15.04 -0.79
CA MET A 84 9.28 16.35 -1.34
C MET A 84 7.90 16.83 -0.88
N LYS A 85 7.00 15.91 -0.53
CA LYS A 85 5.64 16.22 -0.08
C LYS A 85 5.54 16.32 1.45
N ALA A 86 6.15 15.38 2.17
CA ALA A 86 6.10 15.32 3.63
C ALA A 86 7.04 16.32 4.32
N GLY A 87 8.08 16.80 3.62
CA GLY A 87 8.97 17.86 4.10
C GLY A 87 8.44 19.28 3.88
N ARG A 88 7.16 19.44 3.52
CA ARG A 88 6.51 20.73 3.22
C ARG A 88 5.46 21.08 4.26
#